data_AF-A0A9E5HXX4-F1
#
_entry.id   AF-A0A9E5HXX4-F1
#
_cell.length_a   1.000
_cell.length_b   1.000
_cell.length_c   1.000
_cell.angle_alpha   90.00
_cell.angle_beta   90.00
_cell.angle_gamma   90.00
#
_symmetry.space_group_name_H-M   'P 1'
#
loop_
_entity.id
_entity.type
_entity.pdbx_description
1 polymer ?
#
loop_
_entity_poly.entity_id
_entity_poly.type
_entity_poly.pdbx_seq_one_letter_code
_entity_poly.pdbx_strand_id
1 'polypeptide(L)'
;MAEATPLYQIRLALRPTLSDLSAGDTVLVAVSGGADSSSLAAGLLVESKERAIRVIAVIIDHALQANSADVAQNTKAELAKIGYTNIEIKRIKVDVRDGMEASARRARYAALNEIADSVNAVAIFLGHTKDDQAETVLLGLARGSGTRSLSGMAERIDRYRRPLLSITRSQTEAACKEIGIKYWNDPHNQSMEYARVRVREQVLPLMEREIGPGIADALTKSAKLLRDDADALDEWAKEVLAEIESNESDLRELDIEMLATLPRAIRSRVIRKAIYLAGAPSGSLSAEHIESVEALVTAWKGQGAVSLPGGVTVSRISGRLSLS
;
A
#
# COMPACT_ATOMS: atom_id res chain seq x y z
N MET A 1 -32.91 14.54 -1.53
CA MET A 1 -31.95 14.44 -0.43
C MET A 1 -30.89 15.49 -0.67
N ALA A 2 -30.61 16.39 0.28
CA ALA A 2 -29.54 17.37 0.11
C ALA A 2 -28.22 16.63 -0.18
N GLU A 3 -27.49 17.09 -1.19
CA GLU A 3 -26.20 16.52 -1.55
C GLU A 3 -25.28 16.62 -0.31
N ALA A 4 -24.77 15.48 0.14
CA ALA A 4 -23.97 15.43 1.36
C ALA A 4 -22.69 16.27 1.17
N THR A 5 -22.35 17.11 2.15
CA THR A 5 -21.21 18.02 2.01
C THR A 5 -19.90 17.26 1.78
N PRO A 6 -18.92 17.84 1.07
CA PRO A 6 -17.62 17.21 0.84
C PRO A 6 -16.98 16.65 2.12
N LEU A 7 -16.96 17.40 3.23
CA LEU A 7 -16.44 16.91 4.50
C LEU A 7 -17.24 15.72 5.04
N TYR A 8 -18.56 15.73 4.90
CA TYR A 8 -19.38 14.59 5.33
C TYR A 8 -19.04 13.31 4.55
N GLN A 9 -18.72 13.41 3.25
CA GLN A 9 -18.24 12.26 2.47
C GLN A 9 -16.93 11.69 3.01
N ILE A 10 -15.97 12.56 3.38
CA ILE A 10 -14.71 12.14 4.03
C ILE A 10 -15.00 11.40 5.34
N ARG A 11 -15.90 11.95 6.17
CA ARG A 11 -16.30 11.34 7.45
C ARG A 11 -16.97 9.98 7.25
N LEU A 12 -17.86 9.85 6.27
CA LEU A 12 -18.49 8.57 5.93
C LEU A 12 -17.47 7.51 5.54
N ALA A 13 -16.46 7.87 4.74
CA ALA A 13 -15.39 6.95 4.35
C ALA A 13 -14.51 6.51 5.53
N LEU A 14 -14.39 7.34 6.57
CA LEU A 14 -13.61 7.04 7.77
C LEU A 14 -14.31 6.09 8.73
N ARG A 15 -15.63 6.16 8.88
CA ARG A 15 -16.39 5.41 9.90
C ARG A 15 -16.10 3.90 9.94
N PRO A 16 -16.11 3.15 8.81
CA PRO A 16 -15.80 1.73 8.83
C PRO A 16 -14.40 1.45 9.36
N THR A 17 -13.44 2.32 9.02
CA THR A 17 -12.03 2.24 9.43
C THR A 17 -11.79 2.69 10.88
N LEU A 18 -12.82 2.96 11.67
CA LEU A 18 -12.73 3.24 13.10
C LEU A 18 -13.55 2.25 13.94
N SER A 19 -14.19 1.27 13.31
CA SER A 19 -15.15 0.36 13.95
C SER A 19 -14.52 -0.62 14.93
N ASP A 20 -13.26 -0.99 14.70
CA ASP A 20 -12.47 -1.91 15.54
C ASP A 20 -11.60 -1.18 16.57
N LEU A 21 -11.74 0.14 16.72
CA LEU A 21 -10.98 0.94 17.68
C LEU A 21 -11.81 1.25 18.92
N SER A 22 -11.15 1.31 20.07
CA SER A 22 -11.74 1.53 21.39
C SER A 22 -11.39 2.91 21.95
N ALA A 23 -12.18 3.35 22.92
CA ALA A 23 -11.88 4.57 23.67
C ALA A 23 -10.50 4.47 24.34
N GLY A 24 -9.68 5.51 24.22
CA GLY A 24 -8.30 5.52 24.72
C GLY A 24 -7.24 5.05 23.72
N ASP A 25 -7.63 4.42 22.61
CA ASP A 25 -6.68 4.05 21.55
C ASP A 25 -6.00 5.29 20.97
N THR A 26 -4.73 5.12 20.58
CA THR A 26 -3.96 6.16 19.91
C THR A 26 -3.79 5.82 18.43
N VAL A 27 -4.01 6.79 17.56
CA VAL A 27 -3.83 6.64 16.10
C VAL A 27 -3.01 7.79 15.53
N LEU A 28 -2.26 7.49 14.47
CA LEU A 28 -1.51 8.48 13.70
C LEU A 28 -2.24 8.84 12.42
N VAL A 29 -2.13 10.09 11.99
CA VAL A 29 -2.45 10.50 10.61
C VAL A 29 -1.21 11.10 9.96
N ALA A 30 -0.78 10.53 8.84
CA ALA A 30 0.35 11.05 8.08
C ALA A 30 -0.11 12.21 7.18
N VAL A 31 0.41 13.41 7.44
CA VAL A 31 0.01 14.64 6.74
C VAL A 31 1.19 15.16 5.93
N SER A 32 1.08 15.15 4.61
CA SER A 32 2.11 15.68 3.70
C SER A 32 1.98 17.18 3.46
N GLY A 33 0.87 17.79 3.89
CA GLY A 33 0.51 19.18 3.59
C GLY A 33 -0.34 19.34 2.34
N GLY A 34 -0.56 18.29 1.56
CA GLY A 34 -1.48 18.31 0.42
C GLY A 34 -2.96 18.16 0.83
N ALA A 35 -3.87 18.43 -0.11
CA ALA A 35 -5.32 18.40 0.09
C ALA A 35 -5.78 17.06 0.69
N ASP A 36 -5.41 15.94 0.08
CA ASP A 36 -5.88 14.59 0.46
C ASP A 36 -5.56 14.24 1.92
N SER A 37 -4.33 14.53 2.34
CA SER A 37 -3.88 14.27 3.71
C SER A 37 -4.48 15.26 4.72
N SER A 38 -4.75 16.49 4.29
CA SER A 38 -5.34 17.53 5.14
C SER A 38 -6.84 17.30 5.36
N SER A 39 -7.57 16.92 4.31
CA SER A 39 -8.98 16.52 4.43
C SER A 39 -9.13 15.26 5.28
N LEU A 40 -8.23 14.28 5.11
CA LEU A 40 -8.18 13.09 5.96
C LEU A 40 -8.02 13.46 7.43
N ALA A 41 -7.04 14.32 7.74
CA ALA A 41 -6.80 14.77 9.11
C ALA A 41 -8.03 15.49 9.70
N ALA A 42 -8.70 16.35 8.91
CA ALA A 42 -9.89 17.06 9.37
C ALA A 42 -11.05 16.10 9.68
N GLY A 43 -11.36 15.17 8.77
CA GLY A 43 -12.40 14.17 9.00
C GLY A 43 -12.10 13.26 10.19
N LEU A 44 -10.84 12.79 10.29
CA LEU A 44 -10.41 11.88 11.35
C LEU A 44 -10.50 12.54 12.73
N LEU A 45 -10.17 13.82 12.85
CA LEU A 45 -10.25 14.56 14.11
C LEU A 45 -11.70 14.61 14.63
N VAL A 46 -12.68 14.81 13.74
CA VAL A 46 -14.10 14.86 14.10
C VAL A 46 -14.59 13.49 14.56
N GLU A 47 -14.39 12.46 13.74
CA GLU A 47 -14.87 11.10 14.04
C GLU A 47 -14.17 10.47 15.26
N SER A 48 -12.93 10.87 15.54
CA SER A 48 -12.18 10.36 16.71
C SER A 48 -12.64 10.99 18.03
N LYS A 49 -13.08 12.26 18.02
CA LYS A 49 -13.63 12.93 19.21
C LYS A 49 -14.87 12.21 19.73
N GLU A 50 -15.77 11.82 18.84
CA GLU A 50 -17.00 11.09 19.18
C GLU A 50 -16.71 9.71 19.81
N ARG A 51 -15.51 9.16 19.60
CA ARG A 51 -15.08 7.82 20.05
C ARG A 51 -14.06 7.84 21.18
N ALA A 52 -13.69 9.02 21.68
CA ALA A 52 -12.59 9.20 22.64
C ALA A 52 -11.26 8.56 22.19
N ILE A 53 -10.98 8.60 20.88
CA ILE A 53 -9.72 8.14 20.28
C ILE A 53 -8.73 9.31 20.26
N ARG A 54 -7.49 9.06 20.68
CA ARG A 54 -6.41 10.05 20.63
C ARG A 54 -5.79 10.05 19.23
N VAL A 55 -5.85 11.19 18.54
CA VAL A 55 -5.23 11.36 17.22
C VAL A 55 -3.95 12.19 17.34
N ILE A 56 -2.89 11.74 16.67
CA ILE A 56 -1.63 12.46 16.53
C ILE A 56 -1.37 12.69 15.05
N ALA A 57 -1.21 13.96 14.64
CA ALA A 57 -0.81 14.29 13.29
C ALA A 57 0.71 14.19 13.15
N VAL A 58 1.19 13.51 12.11
CA VAL A 58 2.61 13.30 11.85
C VAL A 58 2.96 13.85 10.48
N ILE A 59 3.90 14.80 10.46
CA ILE A 59 4.43 15.43 9.25
C ILE A 59 5.87 14.95 9.07
N ILE A 60 6.15 14.29 7.95
CA ILE A 60 7.50 13.82 7.61
C ILE A 60 8.15 14.83 6.68
N ASP A 61 9.19 15.50 7.18
CA ASP A 61 10.04 16.38 6.38
C ASP A 61 11.21 15.57 5.80
N HIS A 62 11.18 15.35 4.49
CA HIS A 62 12.20 14.61 3.76
C HIS A 62 13.48 15.42 3.48
N ALA A 63 13.47 16.74 3.75
CA ALA A 63 14.57 17.66 3.46
C ALA A 63 15.01 17.68 1.99
N LEU A 64 14.12 17.31 1.05
CA LEU A 64 14.43 17.22 -0.38
C LEU A 64 14.39 18.58 -1.10
N GLN A 65 13.60 19.53 -0.58
CA GLN A 65 13.48 20.89 -1.11
C GLN A 65 13.97 21.89 -0.07
N ALA A 66 14.54 23.02 -0.51
CA ALA A 66 15.07 24.05 0.40
C ALA A 66 14.01 24.62 1.36
N ASN A 67 12.76 24.72 0.90
CA ASN A 67 11.60 25.23 1.65
C ASN A 67 10.79 24.14 2.37
N SER A 68 11.27 22.88 2.40
CA SER A 68 10.54 21.75 3.01
C SER A 68 10.20 21.96 4.48
N ALA A 69 11.11 22.60 5.23
CA ALA A 69 10.88 22.97 6.63
C ALA A 69 9.72 23.97 6.78
N ASP A 70 9.64 24.98 5.90
CA ASP A 70 8.56 25.97 5.93
C ASP A 70 7.21 25.34 5.60
N VAL A 71 7.18 24.43 4.62
CA VAL A 71 5.99 23.64 4.29
C VAL A 71 5.52 22.83 5.49
N ALA A 72 6.43 22.16 6.21
CA ALA A 72 6.09 21.37 7.39
C ALA A 72 5.52 22.25 8.52
N GLN A 73 6.13 23.42 8.77
CA GLN A 73 5.62 24.36 9.77
C GLN A 73 4.27 24.98 9.39
N ASN A 74 4.08 25.35 8.13
CA ASN A 74 2.81 25.85 7.63
C ASN A 74 1.70 24.79 7.75
N THR A 75 2.01 23.54 7.40
CA THR A 75 1.09 22.41 7.56
C THR A 75 0.70 22.23 9.03
N LYS A 76 1.66 22.29 9.96
CA LYS A 76 1.39 22.25 11.41
C LYS A 76 0.48 23.40 11.85
N ALA A 77 0.72 24.62 11.36
CA ALA A 77 -0.12 25.77 11.70
C ALA A 77 -1.56 25.60 11.22
N GLU A 78 -1.77 25.07 10.02
CA GLU A 78 -3.11 24.78 9.47
C GLU A 78 -3.82 23.67 10.24
N LEU A 79 -3.11 22.60 10.63
CA LEU A 79 -3.65 21.54 11.49
C LEU A 79 -4.04 22.06 12.88
N ALA A 80 -3.25 22.97 13.46
CA ALA A 80 -3.57 23.59 14.74
C ALA A 80 -4.87 24.42 14.66
N LYS A 81 -5.09 25.15 13.56
CA LYS A 81 -6.32 25.96 13.35
C LYS A 81 -7.59 25.12 13.35
N ILE A 82 -7.54 23.89 12.82
CA ILE A 82 -8.70 22.98 12.83
C ILE A 82 -8.86 22.19 14.14
N GLY A 83 -7.94 22.37 15.09
CA GLY A 83 -8.06 21.85 16.45
C GLY A 83 -7.18 20.63 16.78
N TYR A 84 -6.14 20.35 15.99
CA TYR A 84 -5.12 19.39 16.42
C TYR A 84 -4.25 19.99 17.54
N THR A 85 -4.11 19.26 18.64
CA THR A 85 -3.23 19.62 19.76
C THR A 85 -1.93 18.81 19.76
N ASN A 86 -1.95 17.59 19.23
CA ASN A 86 -0.79 16.71 19.12
C ASN A 86 -0.32 16.67 17.66
N ILE A 87 0.75 17.41 17.34
CA ILE A 87 1.33 17.46 16.00
C ILE A 87 2.84 17.26 16.11
N GLU A 88 3.34 16.22 15.46
CA GLU A 88 4.75 15.87 15.39
C GLU A 88 5.30 16.16 13.99
N ILE A 89 6.41 16.90 13.93
CA ILE A 89 7.21 17.06 12.71
C ILE A 89 8.48 16.24 12.91
N LYS A 90 8.68 15.23 12.06
CA LYS A 90 9.90 14.42 12.06
C LYS A 90 10.66 14.69 10.77
N ARG A 91 11.84 15.29 10.90
CA ARG A 91 12.78 15.44 9.79
C ARG A 91 13.58 14.15 9.63
N ILE A 92 13.69 13.66 8.41
CA ILE A 92 14.38 12.42 8.08
C ILE A 92 15.45 12.64 7.01
N LYS A 93 16.49 11.81 7.05
CA LYS A 93 17.49 11.74 6.00
C LYS A 93 17.17 10.56 5.09
N VAL A 94 17.05 10.82 3.79
CA VAL A 94 16.82 9.77 2.79
C VAL A 94 18.18 9.26 2.30
N ASP A 95 18.46 7.99 2.56
CA ASP A 95 19.60 7.29 1.95
C ASP A 95 19.15 6.64 0.64
N VAL A 96 19.68 7.14 -0.49
CA VAL A 96 19.22 6.77 -1.83
C VAL A 96 19.93 5.50 -2.29
N ARG A 97 19.19 4.39 -2.43
CA ARG A 97 19.75 3.08 -2.82
C ARG A 97 19.14 2.49 -4.09
N ASP A 98 17.86 2.76 -4.35
CA ASP A 98 17.07 2.15 -5.42
C ASP A 98 16.17 3.19 -6.12
N GLY A 99 16.70 4.42 -6.23
CA GLY A 99 15.98 5.57 -6.75
C GLY A 99 15.33 6.41 -5.63
N MET A 100 15.16 7.70 -5.92
CA MET A 100 14.73 8.69 -4.93
C MET A 100 13.33 8.39 -4.36
N GLU A 101 12.34 8.09 -5.22
CA GLU A 101 10.95 7.86 -4.78
C GLU A 101 10.84 6.63 -3.86
N ALA A 102 11.46 5.51 -4.26
CA ALA A 102 11.43 4.27 -3.47
C ALA A 102 12.15 4.42 -2.13
N SER A 103 13.33 5.07 -2.14
CA SER A 103 14.11 5.34 -0.94
C SER A 103 13.39 6.31 0.02
N ALA A 104 12.82 7.40 -0.50
CA ALA A 104 12.02 8.33 0.29
C ALA A 104 10.78 7.64 0.88
N ARG A 105 10.09 6.81 0.09
CA ARG A 105 8.93 6.04 0.56
C ARG A 105 9.32 5.10 1.71
N ARG A 106 10.42 4.36 1.61
CA ARG A 106 10.88 3.49 2.71
C ARG A 106 11.21 4.28 3.97
N ALA A 107 11.98 5.36 3.83
CA ALA A 107 12.35 6.20 4.97
C ALA A 107 11.11 6.80 5.66
N ARG A 108 10.09 7.20 4.90
CA ARG A 108 8.80 7.65 5.44
C ARG A 108 8.10 6.58 6.27
N TYR A 109 7.98 5.37 5.74
CA TYR A 109 7.27 4.28 6.43
C TYR A 109 8.03 3.85 7.69
N ALA A 110 9.37 3.83 7.64
CA ALA A 110 10.20 3.56 8.81
C ALA A 110 9.97 4.60 9.93
N ALA A 111 9.99 5.89 9.59
CA ALA A 111 9.75 6.97 10.56
C ALA A 111 8.32 6.92 11.13
N LEU A 112 7.31 6.63 10.31
CA LEU A 112 5.94 6.48 10.77
C LEU A 112 5.79 5.30 11.75
N ASN A 113 6.49 4.18 11.51
CA ASN A 113 6.48 3.05 12.43
C ASN A 113 7.22 3.37 13.74
N GLU A 114 8.39 4.01 13.68
CA GLU A 114 9.13 4.45 14.86
C GLU A 114 8.26 5.32 15.77
N ILE A 115 7.56 6.30 15.19
CA ILE A 115 6.64 7.18 15.93
C ILE A 115 5.48 6.37 16.49
N ALA A 116 4.86 5.50 15.68
CA ALA A 116 3.74 4.69 16.11
C ALA A 116 4.09 3.79 17.30
N ASP A 117 5.27 3.17 17.28
CA ASP A 117 5.75 2.34 18.38
C ASP A 117 6.01 3.18 19.64
N SER A 118 6.60 4.38 19.50
CA SER A 118 6.89 5.28 20.63
C SER A 118 5.65 5.77 21.39
N VAL A 119 4.50 5.85 20.72
CA VAL A 119 3.22 6.31 21.30
C VAL A 119 2.18 5.19 21.44
N ASN A 120 2.58 3.93 21.21
CA ASN A 120 1.68 2.77 21.17
C ASN A 120 0.45 2.98 20.26
N ALA A 121 0.66 3.56 19.08
CA ALA A 121 -0.40 3.79 18.13
C ALA A 121 -0.82 2.49 17.44
N VAL A 122 -2.12 2.19 17.50
CA VAL A 122 -2.73 0.97 16.95
C VAL A 122 -3.05 1.09 15.46
N ALA A 123 -3.03 2.31 14.91
CA ALA A 123 -3.30 2.57 13.50
C ALA A 123 -2.56 3.79 12.95
N ILE A 124 -2.27 3.76 11.64
CA ILE A 124 -1.65 4.86 10.87
C ILE A 124 -2.51 5.13 9.63
N PHE A 125 -3.10 6.31 9.55
CA PHE A 125 -3.97 6.74 8.46
C PHE A 125 -3.19 7.48 7.36
N LEU A 126 -3.43 7.10 6.10
CA LEU A 126 -2.78 7.67 4.91
C LEU A 126 -3.82 8.19 3.91
N GLY A 127 -3.62 9.41 3.40
CA GLY A 127 -4.54 10.08 2.47
C GLY A 127 -4.35 9.68 1.01
N HIS A 128 -4.44 8.38 0.69
CA HIS A 128 -4.50 7.92 -0.71
C HIS A 128 -5.95 7.91 -1.19
N THR A 129 -6.16 8.43 -2.39
CA THR A 129 -7.48 8.64 -3.02
C THR A 129 -7.81 7.57 -4.06
N LYS A 130 -9.01 7.64 -4.60
CA LYS A 130 -9.45 6.85 -5.77
C LYS A 130 -8.54 7.06 -6.98
N ASP A 131 -8.10 8.29 -7.22
CA ASP A 131 -7.20 8.64 -8.31
C ASP A 131 -5.84 7.91 -8.16
N ASP A 132 -5.27 7.92 -6.94
CA ASP A 132 -4.05 7.17 -6.63
C ASP A 132 -4.22 5.65 -6.83
N GLN A 133 -5.44 5.15 -6.58
CA GLN A 133 -5.78 3.75 -6.81
C GLN A 133 -5.79 3.41 -8.29
N ALA A 134 -6.48 4.21 -9.11
CA ALA A 134 -6.52 4.04 -10.56
C ALA A 134 -5.11 4.11 -11.18
N GLU A 135 -4.29 5.07 -10.75
CA GLU A 135 -2.88 5.17 -11.14
C GLU A 135 -2.10 3.90 -10.81
N THR A 136 -2.27 3.39 -9.59
CA THR A 136 -1.56 2.19 -9.13
C THR A 136 -1.95 0.96 -9.93
N VAL A 137 -3.23 0.80 -10.27
CA VAL A 137 -3.72 -0.31 -11.08
C VAL A 137 -3.15 -0.24 -12.50
N LEU A 138 -3.16 0.93 -13.15
CA LEU A 138 -2.62 1.09 -14.50
C LEU A 138 -1.10 0.86 -14.55
N LEU A 139 -0.36 1.40 -13.58
CA LEU A 139 1.08 1.14 -13.47
C LEU A 139 1.37 -0.33 -13.15
N GLY A 140 0.50 -0.99 -12.39
CA GLY A 140 0.54 -2.42 -12.17
C GLY A 140 0.37 -3.17 -13.50
N LEU A 141 -0.68 -2.85 -14.26
CA LEU A 141 -0.97 -3.48 -15.55
C LEU A 141 0.20 -3.38 -16.53
N ALA A 142 0.82 -2.20 -16.64
CA ALA A 142 1.96 -1.97 -17.53
C ALA A 142 3.20 -2.81 -17.20
N ARG A 143 3.33 -3.32 -15.97
CA ARG A 143 4.48 -4.13 -15.51
C ARG A 143 4.30 -5.64 -15.67
N GLY A 144 3.20 -6.12 -16.24
CA GLY A 144 2.95 -7.57 -16.38
C GLY A 144 2.57 -8.22 -15.05
N SER A 145 1.50 -7.72 -14.44
CA SER A 145 1.16 -7.97 -13.05
C SER A 145 0.12 -9.08 -12.85
N GLY A 146 0.39 -10.01 -11.92
CA GLY A 146 -0.60 -10.96 -11.43
C GLY A 146 -1.70 -10.29 -10.59
N THR A 147 -2.72 -11.05 -10.18
CA THR A 147 -3.92 -10.55 -9.46
C THR A 147 -3.58 -9.62 -8.30
N ARG A 148 -2.53 -9.93 -7.52
CA ARG A 148 -2.09 -9.09 -6.39
C ARG A 148 -1.67 -7.68 -6.79
N SER A 149 -0.99 -7.50 -7.92
CA SER A 149 -0.53 -6.16 -8.32
C SER A 149 -1.64 -5.36 -9.02
N LEU A 150 -2.58 -6.05 -9.68
CA LEU A 150 -3.80 -5.42 -10.20
C LEU A 150 -4.84 -5.08 -9.12
N SER A 151 -4.73 -5.66 -7.92
CA SER A 151 -5.60 -5.35 -6.76
C SER A 151 -5.36 -3.96 -6.14
N GLY A 152 -4.48 -3.14 -6.73
CA GLY A 152 -4.14 -1.79 -6.29
C GLY A 152 -3.63 -1.73 -4.85
N MET A 153 -3.91 -0.65 -4.13
CA MET A 153 -3.67 -0.53 -2.70
C MET A 153 -4.80 -1.18 -1.89
N ALA A 154 -4.45 -1.77 -0.75
CA ALA A 154 -5.44 -2.25 0.22
C ALA A 154 -5.91 -1.11 1.13
N GLU A 155 -7.19 -1.17 1.53
CA GLU A 155 -7.76 -0.28 2.55
C GLU A 155 -7.06 -0.45 3.90
N ARG A 156 -6.66 -1.68 4.25
CA ARG A 156 -5.92 -1.99 5.47
C ARG A 156 -4.75 -2.95 5.18
N ILE A 157 -3.58 -2.63 5.71
CA ILE A 157 -2.41 -3.52 5.74
C ILE A 157 -1.74 -3.31 7.09
N ASP A 158 -1.66 -4.36 7.91
CA ASP A 158 -1.17 -4.27 9.29
C ASP A 158 -1.89 -3.13 10.06
N ARG A 159 -1.14 -2.15 10.56
CA ARG A 159 -1.66 -0.94 11.22
C ARG A 159 -2.02 0.19 10.24
N TYR A 160 -1.68 0.09 8.96
CA TYR A 160 -1.94 1.16 7.98
C TYR A 160 -3.38 1.12 7.46
N ARG A 161 -4.03 2.28 7.40
CA ARG A 161 -5.41 2.48 6.94
C ARG A 161 -5.48 3.54 5.83
N ARG A 162 -6.22 3.27 4.76
CA ARG A 162 -6.43 4.14 3.59
C ARG A 162 -7.93 4.34 3.34
N PRO A 163 -8.62 5.12 4.19
CA PRO A 163 -10.08 5.28 4.10
C PRO A 163 -10.54 6.00 2.83
N LEU A 164 -9.66 6.78 2.17
CA LEU A 164 -10.04 7.63 1.05
C LEU A 164 -9.94 6.96 -0.32
N LEU A 165 -9.70 5.64 -0.42
CA LEU A 165 -9.57 4.95 -1.72
C LEU A 165 -10.86 4.98 -2.57
N SER A 166 -12.01 5.33 -1.98
CA SER A 166 -13.28 5.54 -2.69
C SER A 166 -13.60 7.02 -2.96
N ILE A 167 -12.79 7.93 -2.44
CA ILE A 167 -12.96 9.38 -2.51
C ILE A 167 -12.07 9.95 -3.61
N THR A 168 -12.60 10.84 -4.44
CA THR A 168 -11.84 11.52 -5.50
C THR A 168 -10.99 12.66 -4.94
N ARG A 169 -9.92 13.02 -5.65
CA ARG A 169 -9.13 14.21 -5.35
C ARG A 169 -9.96 15.50 -5.35
N SER A 170 -10.95 15.61 -6.23
CA SER A 170 -11.85 16.78 -6.24
C SER A 170 -12.68 16.90 -4.96
N GLN A 171 -13.06 15.77 -4.35
CA GLN A 171 -13.80 15.76 -3.09
C GLN A 171 -12.91 16.16 -1.90
N THR A 172 -11.65 15.73 -1.86
CA THR A 172 -10.70 16.13 -0.80
C THR A 172 -10.37 17.62 -0.89
N GLU A 173 -10.17 18.16 -2.08
CA GLU A 173 -9.97 19.59 -2.33
C GLU A 173 -11.21 20.42 -1.92
N ALA A 174 -12.41 19.95 -2.29
CA ALA A 174 -13.66 20.59 -1.89
C ALA A 174 -13.87 20.57 -0.36
N ALA A 175 -13.50 19.47 0.32
CA ALA A 175 -13.55 19.37 1.78
C ALA A 175 -12.56 20.33 2.45
N CYS A 176 -11.35 20.49 1.91
CA CYS A 176 -10.40 21.48 2.41
C CYS A 176 -10.96 22.91 2.28
N LYS A 177 -11.62 23.22 1.15
CA LYS A 177 -12.28 24.50 0.92
C LYS A 177 -13.44 24.75 1.89
N GLU A 178 -14.25 23.73 2.17
CA GLU A 178 -15.37 23.79 3.13
C GLU A 178 -14.87 24.13 4.55
N ILE A 179 -13.75 23.57 4.97
CA ILE A 179 -13.16 23.77 6.32
C ILE A 179 -12.27 25.02 6.38
N GLY A 180 -11.88 25.58 5.24
CA GLY A 180 -10.96 26.71 5.16
C GLY A 180 -9.49 26.36 5.43
N ILE A 181 -9.10 25.09 5.25
CA ILE A 181 -7.69 24.66 5.37
C ILE A 181 -6.94 25.08 4.10
N LYS A 182 -5.83 25.79 4.28
CA LYS A 182 -4.88 26.02 3.19
C LYS A 182 -3.93 24.84 3.09
N TYR A 183 -3.86 24.20 1.94
CA TYR A 183 -2.93 23.10 1.67
C TYR A 183 -1.85 23.55 0.69
N TRP A 184 -0.68 22.90 0.79
CA TRP A 184 0.41 23.10 -0.14
C TRP A 184 0.18 22.30 -1.43
N ASN A 185 0.35 22.96 -2.57
CA ASN A 185 0.39 22.31 -3.87
C ASN A 185 1.84 22.25 -4.32
N ASP A 186 2.49 21.09 -4.14
CA ASP A 186 3.90 20.89 -4.47
C ASP A 186 4.13 20.98 -5.99
N PRO A 187 4.96 21.92 -6.48
CA PRO A 187 5.30 22.01 -7.90
C PRO A 187 5.96 20.74 -8.46
N HIS A 188 6.70 19.97 -7.63
CA HIS A 188 7.33 18.72 -8.09
C HIS A 188 6.32 17.62 -8.39
N ASN A 189 5.10 17.69 -7.85
CA ASN A 189 4.03 16.74 -8.16
C ASN A 189 3.47 16.88 -9.59
N GLN A 190 3.98 17.84 -10.37
CA GLN A 190 3.58 18.09 -11.77
C GLN A 190 4.65 17.67 -12.79
N SER A 191 5.79 17.10 -12.34
CA SER A 191 6.85 16.70 -13.28
C SER A 191 6.46 15.45 -14.08
N MET A 192 6.40 15.59 -15.39
CA MET A 192 6.10 14.52 -16.35
C MET A 192 7.19 13.45 -16.45
N GLU A 193 8.32 13.62 -15.77
CA GLU A 193 9.36 12.58 -15.64
C GLU A 193 8.85 11.38 -14.81
N TYR A 194 7.92 11.62 -13.88
CA TYR A 194 7.34 10.57 -13.05
C TYR A 194 6.19 9.85 -13.76
N ALA A 195 6.25 8.51 -13.78
CA ALA A 195 5.25 7.68 -14.45
C ALA A 195 3.83 7.90 -13.89
N ARG A 196 3.69 8.12 -12.58
CA ARG A 196 2.41 8.44 -11.93
C ARG A 196 1.79 9.73 -12.46
N VAL A 197 2.61 10.78 -12.61
CA VAL A 197 2.15 12.07 -13.14
C VAL A 197 1.69 11.90 -14.59
N ARG A 198 2.43 11.16 -15.42
CA ARG A 198 1.96 10.85 -16.79
C ARG A 198 0.64 10.09 -16.82
N VAL A 199 0.45 9.14 -15.91
CA VAL A 199 -0.82 8.40 -15.84
C VAL A 199 -1.98 9.33 -15.46
N ARG A 200 -1.77 10.21 -14.48
CA ARG A 200 -2.76 11.19 -14.03
C ARG A 200 -3.09 12.25 -15.08
N GLU A 201 -2.08 12.87 -15.67
CA GLU A 201 -2.25 14.06 -16.52
C GLU A 201 -2.51 13.72 -17.99
N GLN A 202 -2.15 12.51 -18.44
CA GLN A 202 -2.31 12.12 -19.85
C GLN A 202 -3.13 10.85 -20.02
N VAL A 203 -2.75 9.74 -19.37
CA VAL A 203 -3.34 8.43 -19.68
C VAL A 203 -4.79 8.34 -19.23
N LEU A 204 -5.10 8.67 -17.98
CA LEU A 204 -6.46 8.62 -17.46
C LEU A 204 -7.39 9.58 -18.22
N PRO A 205 -7.05 10.87 -18.44
CA PRO A 205 -7.86 11.77 -19.24
C PRO A 205 -8.05 11.29 -20.68
N LEU A 206 -7.02 10.72 -21.31
CA LEU A 206 -7.11 10.13 -22.64
C LEU A 206 -8.10 8.96 -22.65
N MET A 207 -7.99 8.03 -21.71
CA MET A 207 -8.91 6.89 -21.60
C MET A 207 -10.35 7.36 -21.38
N GLU A 208 -10.57 8.35 -20.51
CA GLU A 208 -11.91 8.90 -20.29
C GLU A 208 -12.49 9.56 -21.54
N ARG A 209 -11.66 10.25 -22.33
CA ARG A 209 -12.08 10.88 -23.58
C ARG A 209 -12.39 9.86 -24.68
N GLU A 210 -11.56 8.83 -24.84
CA GLU A 210 -11.65 7.90 -25.98
C GLU A 210 -12.54 6.68 -25.71
N ILE A 211 -12.60 6.18 -24.48
CA ILE A 211 -13.37 4.97 -24.10
C ILE A 211 -14.71 5.36 -23.45
N GLY A 212 -14.72 6.44 -22.67
CA GLY A 212 -15.89 6.94 -21.97
C GLY A 212 -15.60 7.28 -20.50
N PRO A 213 -16.48 8.07 -19.86
CA PRO A 213 -16.26 8.55 -18.50
C PRO A 213 -16.28 7.41 -17.47
N GLY A 214 -15.61 7.61 -16.33
CA GLY A 214 -15.66 6.69 -15.19
C GLY A 214 -14.62 5.57 -15.24
N ILE A 215 -13.53 5.75 -15.98
CA ILE A 215 -12.42 4.79 -16.03
C ILE A 215 -11.79 4.59 -14.65
N ALA A 216 -11.58 5.67 -13.89
CA ALA A 216 -11.04 5.57 -12.54
C ALA A 216 -11.95 4.73 -11.60
N ASP A 217 -13.27 4.88 -11.72
CA ASP A 217 -14.25 4.07 -10.98
C ASP A 217 -14.22 2.60 -11.41
N ALA A 218 -14.17 2.33 -12.72
CA ALA A 218 -14.11 0.98 -13.27
C ALA A 218 -12.83 0.24 -12.83
N LEU A 219 -11.68 0.92 -12.88
CA LEU A 219 -10.40 0.39 -12.40
C LEU A 219 -10.44 0.11 -10.89
N THR A 220 -10.98 1.03 -10.10
CA THR A 220 -11.09 0.85 -8.64
C THR A 220 -12.01 -0.32 -8.28
N LYS A 221 -13.15 -0.47 -8.95
CA LYS A 221 -14.05 -1.62 -8.77
C LYS A 221 -13.38 -2.93 -9.14
N SER A 222 -12.69 -2.97 -10.28
CA SER A 222 -11.96 -4.16 -10.73
C SER A 222 -10.85 -4.53 -9.74
N ALA A 223 -10.10 -3.54 -9.24
CA ALA A 223 -9.07 -3.75 -8.24
C ALA A 223 -9.63 -4.32 -6.93
N LYS A 224 -10.83 -3.90 -6.52
CA LYS A 224 -11.51 -4.46 -5.34
C LYS A 224 -11.86 -5.93 -5.54
N LEU A 225 -12.47 -6.31 -6.65
CA LEU A 225 -12.78 -7.72 -6.95
C LEU A 225 -11.50 -8.58 -6.99
N LEU A 226 -10.47 -8.09 -7.67
CA LEU A 226 -9.16 -8.75 -7.73
C LEU A 226 -8.48 -8.86 -6.36
N ARG A 227 -8.79 -7.95 -5.43
CA ARG A 227 -8.30 -8.02 -4.05
C ARG A 227 -8.98 -9.15 -3.29
N ASP A 228 -10.30 -9.23 -3.36
CA ASP A 228 -11.07 -10.29 -2.70
C ASP A 228 -10.59 -11.67 -3.19
N ASP A 229 -10.40 -11.83 -4.50
CA ASP A 229 -9.83 -13.04 -5.09
C ASP A 229 -8.38 -13.30 -4.63
N ALA A 230 -7.52 -12.26 -4.63
CA ALA A 230 -6.13 -12.41 -4.24
C ALA A 230 -5.98 -12.77 -2.75
N ASP A 231 -6.79 -12.18 -1.88
CA ASP A 231 -6.81 -12.45 -0.44
C ASP A 231 -7.30 -13.89 -0.17
N ALA A 232 -8.35 -14.35 -0.84
CA ALA A 232 -8.81 -15.74 -0.74
C ALA A 232 -7.74 -16.76 -1.18
N LEU A 233 -7.05 -16.50 -2.29
CA LEU A 233 -5.96 -17.35 -2.76
C LEU A 233 -4.73 -17.30 -1.84
N ASP A 234 -4.46 -16.15 -1.21
CA ASP A 234 -3.38 -16.00 -0.24
C ASP A 234 -3.70 -16.75 1.06
N GLU A 235 -4.96 -16.73 1.54
CA GLU A 235 -5.39 -17.53 2.69
C GLU A 235 -5.28 -19.04 2.41
N TRP A 236 -5.75 -19.53 1.27
CA TRP A 236 -5.61 -20.94 0.92
C TRP A 236 -4.14 -21.37 0.86
N ALA A 237 -3.26 -20.51 0.32
CA ALA A 237 -1.82 -20.79 0.34
C ALA A 237 -1.22 -20.81 1.76
N LYS A 238 -1.73 -20.01 2.70
CA LYS A 238 -1.33 -20.05 4.12
C LYS A 238 -1.77 -21.33 4.80
N GLU A 239 -2.99 -21.80 4.54
CA GLU A 239 -3.49 -23.07 5.07
C GLU A 239 -2.59 -24.24 4.64
N VAL A 240 -2.22 -24.29 3.35
CA VAL A 240 -1.27 -25.30 2.83
C VAL A 240 0.08 -25.20 3.54
N LEU A 241 0.63 -24.00 3.75
CA LEU A 241 1.90 -23.83 4.45
C LEU A 241 1.83 -24.26 5.91
N ALA A 242 0.74 -23.93 6.61
CA ALA A 242 0.51 -24.32 7.99
C ALA A 242 0.40 -25.85 8.13
N GLU A 243 -0.23 -26.53 7.17
CA GLU A 243 -0.30 -27.99 7.12
C GLU A 243 1.10 -28.60 6.96
N ILE A 244 1.95 -28.05 6.08
CA ILE A 244 3.34 -28.51 5.91
C ILE A 244 4.14 -28.34 7.20
N GLU A 245 4.06 -27.17 7.84
CA GLU A 245 4.73 -26.91 9.13
C GLU A 245 4.25 -27.85 10.24
N SER A 246 2.95 -28.14 10.30
CA SER A 246 2.36 -29.03 11.31
C SER A 246 2.84 -30.48 11.21
N ASN A 247 3.23 -30.91 10.01
CA ASN A 247 3.80 -32.23 9.75
C ASN A 247 5.32 -32.29 10.00
N GLU A 248 5.86 -31.36 10.81
CA GLU A 248 7.29 -31.19 11.11
C GLU A 248 8.18 -31.13 9.86
N SER A 249 7.61 -30.73 8.72
CA SER A 249 8.34 -30.63 7.46
C SER A 249 8.94 -29.24 7.31
N ASP A 250 10.23 -29.19 6.98
CA ASP A 250 10.91 -27.93 6.70
C ASP A 250 10.30 -27.28 5.44
N LEU A 251 9.89 -26.01 5.55
CA LEU A 251 9.41 -25.21 4.42
C LEU A 251 10.47 -24.97 3.33
N ARG A 252 11.74 -25.31 3.62
CA ARG A 252 12.84 -25.38 2.66
C ARG A 252 12.89 -26.69 1.88
N GLU A 253 12.08 -27.69 2.24
CA GLU A 253 12.09 -29.03 1.65
C GLU A 253 10.66 -29.48 1.32
N LEU A 254 10.09 -28.84 0.29
CA LEU A 254 8.68 -29.04 -0.09
C LEU A 254 8.49 -30.31 -0.92
N ASP A 255 7.50 -31.13 -0.57
CA ASP A 255 7.16 -32.33 -1.34
C ASP A 255 6.60 -32.00 -2.73
N ILE A 256 7.20 -32.55 -3.79
CA ILE A 256 6.80 -32.23 -5.17
C ILE A 256 5.46 -32.83 -5.55
N GLU A 257 5.13 -34.03 -5.07
CA GLU A 257 3.86 -34.69 -5.41
C GLU A 257 2.70 -33.89 -4.83
N MET A 258 2.80 -33.48 -3.56
CA MET A 258 1.87 -32.57 -2.92
C MET A 258 1.76 -31.26 -3.70
N LEU A 259 2.87 -30.58 -4.02
CA LEU A 259 2.83 -29.33 -4.77
C LEU A 259 2.15 -29.50 -6.14
N ALA A 260 2.40 -30.62 -6.83
CA ALA A 260 1.81 -30.90 -8.14
C ALA A 260 0.28 -31.07 -8.08
N THR A 261 -0.29 -31.50 -6.95
CA THR A 261 -1.75 -31.58 -6.77
C THR A 261 -2.43 -30.22 -6.63
N LEU A 262 -1.69 -29.19 -6.20
CA LEU A 262 -2.25 -27.86 -5.98
C LEU A 262 -2.56 -27.16 -7.31
N PRO A 263 -3.62 -26.31 -7.36
CA PRO A 263 -3.78 -25.38 -8.47
C PRO A 263 -2.55 -24.48 -8.62
N ARG A 264 -2.13 -24.17 -9.85
CA ARG A 264 -0.94 -23.31 -10.12
C ARG A 264 -0.98 -21.99 -9.35
N ALA A 265 -2.17 -21.40 -9.19
CA ALA A 265 -2.36 -20.14 -8.45
C ALA A 265 -2.00 -20.25 -6.96
N ILE A 266 -2.20 -21.43 -6.35
CA ILE A 266 -1.85 -21.71 -4.95
C ILE A 266 -0.40 -22.16 -4.84
N ARG A 267 0.02 -23.10 -5.68
CA ARG A 267 1.41 -23.59 -5.71
C ARG A 267 2.43 -22.45 -5.86
N SER A 268 2.21 -21.52 -6.80
CA SER A 268 3.10 -20.38 -7.00
C SER A 268 3.18 -19.44 -5.80
N ARG A 269 2.12 -19.35 -4.98
CA ARG A 269 2.11 -18.57 -3.73
C ARG A 269 2.89 -19.27 -2.62
N VAL A 270 2.70 -20.59 -2.48
CA VAL A 270 3.46 -21.44 -1.54
C VAL A 270 4.95 -21.36 -1.86
N ILE A 271 5.33 -21.59 -3.13
CA ILE A 271 6.71 -21.50 -3.61
C ILE A 271 7.30 -20.11 -3.32
N ARG A 272 6.57 -19.03 -3.67
CA ARG A 272 7.04 -17.66 -3.43
C ARG A 272 7.31 -17.41 -1.95
N LYS A 273 6.42 -17.87 -1.06
CA LYS A 273 6.57 -17.70 0.39
C LYS A 273 7.77 -18.48 0.92
N ALA A 274 7.96 -19.73 0.48
CA ALA A 274 9.13 -20.54 0.83
C ALA A 274 10.44 -19.87 0.39
N ILE A 275 10.51 -19.32 -0.83
CA ILE A 275 11.69 -18.61 -1.33
C ILE A 275 12.01 -17.38 -0.46
N TYR A 276 11.01 -16.61 -0.03
CA TYR A 276 11.23 -15.48 0.87
C TYR A 276 11.70 -15.92 2.26
N LEU A 277 11.19 -17.04 2.78
CA LEU A 277 11.65 -17.64 4.04
C LEU A 277 13.08 -18.19 3.94
N ALA A 278 13.51 -18.62 2.75
CA ALA A 278 14.87 -19.03 2.47
C ALA A 278 15.86 -17.84 2.40
N GLY A 279 15.38 -16.60 2.31
CA GLY A 279 16.21 -15.40 2.42
C GLY A 279 16.16 -14.45 1.22
N ALA A 280 15.33 -14.72 0.21
CA ALA A 280 15.17 -13.80 -0.91
C ALA A 280 14.55 -12.47 -0.43
N PRO A 281 15.06 -11.30 -0.88
CA PRO A 281 14.47 -10.02 -0.52
C PRO A 281 13.01 -9.93 -0.99
N SER A 282 12.13 -9.42 -0.13
CA SER A 282 10.71 -9.24 -0.47
C SER A 282 10.55 -8.37 -1.73
N GLY A 283 9.76 -8.86 -2.69
CA GLY A 283 9.50 -8.15 -3.95
C GLY A 283 10.60 -8.30 -5.01
N SER A 284 11.61 -9.12 -4.77
CA SER A 284 12.69 -9.38 -5.74
C SER A 284 12.32 -10.40 -6.83
N LEU A 285 11.25 -11.18 -6.64
CA LEU A 285 10.89 -12.27 -7.54
C LEU A 285 10.08 -11.79 -8.74
N SER A 286 10.57 -12.06 -9.95
CA SER A 286 9.88 -11.86 -11.22
C SER A 286 8.95 -13.04 -11.54
N ALA A 287 8.09 -12.87 -12.55
CA ALA A 287 7.30 -13.98 -13.08
C ALA A 287 8.18 -15.12 -13.61
N GLU A 288 9.26 -14.77 -14.32
CA GLU A 288 10.23 -15.72 -14.88
C GLU A 288 10.94 -16.56 -13.81
N HIS A 289 11.29 -15.95 -12.66
CA HIS A 289 11.83 -16.69 -11.52
C HIS A 289 10.84 -17.76 -11.03
N ILE A 290 9.56 -17.39 -10.87
CA ILE A 290 8.54 -18.33 -10.41
C ILE A 290 8.25 -19.40 -11.45
N GLU A 291 8.21 -19.07 -12.74
CA GLU A 291 8.00 -20.03 -13.82
C GLU A 291 9.14 -21.05 -13.92
N SER A 292 10.38 -20.62 -13.70
CA SER A 292 11.54 -21.50 -13.68
C SER A 292 11.45 -22.52 -12.54
N VAL A 293 11.00 -22.11 -11.35
CA VAL A 293 10.81 -23.01 -10.20
C VAL A 293 9.58 -23.92 -10.40
N GLU A 294 8.48 -23.40 -10.96
CA GLU A 294 7.30 -24.20 -11.31
C GLU A 294 7.63 -25.36 -12.27
N ALA A 295 8.58 -25.14 -13.19
CA ALA A 295 9.03 -26.17 -14.12
C ALA A 295 9.76 -27.33 -13.41
N LEU A 296 10.40 -27.10 -12.26
CA LEU A 296 11.00 -28.17 -11.44
C LEU A 296 9.94 -29.12 -10.86
N VAL A 297 8.75 -28.60 -10.60
CA VAL A 297 7.62 -29.37 -10.04
C VAL A 297 6.88 -30.11 -11.14
N THR A 298 6.43 -29.39 -12.18
CA THR A 298 5.42 -29.90 -13.13
C THR A 298 5.96 -30.30 -14.50
N ALA A 299 7.16 -29.86 -14.87
CA ALA A 299 7.74 -30.07 -16.21
C ALA A 299 9.18 -30.60 -16.14
N TRP A 300 9.45 -31.49 -15.19
CA TRP A 300 10.80 -31.99 -14.94
C TRP A 300 11.32 -32.91 -16.06
N LYS A 301 12.51 -32.59 -16.55
CA LYS A 301 13.27 -33.32 -17.59
C LYS A 301 14.78 -33.38 -17.29
N GLY A 302 15.18 -33.15 -16.03
CA GLY A 302 16.58 -33.09 -15.61
C GLY A 302 17.18 -31.68 -15.58
N GLN A 303 16.37 -30.64 -15.32
CA GLN A 303 16.85 -29.26 -15.18
C GLN A 303 17.85 -29.12 -14.01
N GLY A 304 18.79 -28.19 -14.12
CA GLY A 304 19.66 -27.82 -12.99
C GLY A 304 18.96 -26.99 -11.92
N ALA A 305 19.71 -26.59 -10.90
CA ALA A 305 19.23 -25.65 -9.90
C ALA A 305 18.93 -24.26 -10.49
N VAL A 306 17.93 -23.59 -9.92
CA VAL A 306 17.50 -22.23 -10.28
C VAL A 306 18.07 -21.25 -9.25
N SER A 307 18.92 -20.33 -9.71
CA SER A 307 19.43 -19.24 -8.87
C SER A 307 18.42 -18.10 -8.79
N LEU A 308 18.15 -17.63 -7.58
CA LEU A 308 17.19 -16.58 -7.28
C LEU A 308 17.88 -15.40 -6.56
N PRO A 309 17.22 -14.22 -6.53
CA PRO A 309 17.75 -13.07 -5.80
C PRO A 309 17.99 -13.36 -4.32
N GLY A 310 18.99 -12.70 -3.74
CA GLY A 310 19.41 -12.93 -2.34
C GLY A 310 20.31 -14.15 -2.15
N GLY A 311 20.75 -14.79 -3.22
CA GLY A 311 21.60 -15.99 -3.15
C GLY A 311 20.83 -17.29 -2.93
N VAL A 312 19.50 -17.22 -2.84
CA VAL A 312 18.63 -18.41 -2.71
C VAL A 312 18.76 -19.25 -3.97
N THR A 313 18.93 -20.55 -3.78
CA THR A 313 18.98 -21.53 -4.87
C THR A 313 17.89 -22.57 -4.65
N VAL A 314 17.16 -22.90 -5.71
CA VAL A 314 16.09 -23.89 -5.66
C VAL A 314 16.40 -25.04 -6.59
N SER A 315 16.32 -26.27 -6.10
CA SER A 315 16.60 -27.46 -6.88
C SER A 315 15.64 -28.60 -6.56
N ARG A 316 15.55 -29.57 -7.47
CA ARG A 316 14.80 -30.80 -7.23
C ARG A 316 15.77 -31.89 -6.75
N ILE A 317 15.60 -32.36 -5.52
CA ILE A 317 16.44 -33.40 -4.90
C ILE A 317 15.53 -34.48 -4.32
N SER A 318 15.66 -35.73 -4.78
CA SER A 318 14.97 -36.89 -4.19
C SER A 318 13.46 -36.72 -4.00
N GLY A 319 12.77 -36.10 -4.96
CA GLY A 319 11.31 -35.88 -4.91
C GLY A 319 10.89 -34.62 -4.12
N ARG A 320 11.84 -33.85 -3.60
CA ARG A 320 11.59 -32.58 -2.92
C ARG A 320 12.09 -31.40 -3.72
N LEU A 321 11.43 -30.26 -3.53
CA LEU A 321 11.88 -28.95 -3.94
C LEU A 321 12.67 -28.35 -2.77
N SER A 322 13.99 -28.38 -2.89
CA SER A 322 14.95 -27.96 -1.88
C SER A 322 15.36 -26.50 -2.10
N LEU A 323 15.29 -25.68 -1.06
CA LEU A 323 15.63 -24.26 -1.03
C LEU A 323 16.82 -24.03 -0.09
N SER A 324 17.95 -23.55 -0.64
CA SER A 324 19.19 -23.26 0.08
C SER A 324 19.61 -21.80 -0.02
#